data_AF-A0A915P7D6-F1
#
_entry.id   AF-A0A915P7D6-F1
#
_cell.length_a   1.000
_cell.length_b   1.000
_cell.length_c   1.000
_cell.angle_alpha   90.00
_cell.angle_beta   90.00
_cell.angle_gamma   90.00
#
_symmetry.space_group_name_H-M   'P 1'
#
loop_
_entity.id
_entity.type
_entity.pdbx_description
1 polymer ?
#
loop_
_entity_poly.entity_id
_entity_poly.type
_entity_poly.pdbx_seq_one_letter_code
_entity_poly.pdbx_strand_id
1 'polypeptide(L)' 'MDYNTVIASQPVVIDNGSGILKAGFAGENAPKCIFGNYVGRPKHTRVMAGALEGDCFIGFFEYMYF' A
#
# COMPACT_ATOMS: atom_id res chain seq x y z
N MET A 1 -12.64 -31.72 -0.38
CA MET A 1 -12.06 -30.44 0.07
C MET A 1 -13.08 -29.82 1.01
N ASP A 2 -12.78 -29.77 2.31
CA ASP A 2 -13.68 -29.11 3.27
C ASP A 2 -13.59 -27.59 3.08
N TYR A 3 -14.61 -26.99 2.47
CA TYR A 3 -14.65 -25.55 2.22
C TYR A 3 -14.49 -24.75 3.51
N ASN A 4 -14.88 -25.29 4.67
CA ASN A 4 -14.78 -24.60 5.96
C ASN A 4 -13.32 -24.36 6.39
N THR A 5 -12.37 -25.21 5.97
CA THR A 5 -10.94 -24.99 6.24
C THR A 5 -10.32 -23.89 5.37
N VAL A 6 -10.90 -23.58 4.21
CA VAL A 6 -10.39 -22.55 3.28
C VAL A 6 -10.80 -21.13 3.72
N ILE A 7 -11.90 -21.01 4.49
CA ILE A 7 -12.49 -19.73 4.93
C ILE A 7 -12.14 -19.37 6.39
N ALA A 8 -11.13 -20.01 6.99
CA ALA A 8 -10.76 -19.75 8.38
C ALA A 8 -10.36 -18.28 8.64
N SER A 9 -9.92 -17.54 7.61
CA SER A 9 -9.60 -16.11 7.68
C SER A 9 -10.59 -15.25 6.89
N GLN A 10 -10.98 -14.11 7.45
CA GLN A 10 -11.80 -13.11 6.75
C GLN A 10 -11.09 -12.65 5.45
N PRO A 11 -11.75 -12.72 4.28
CA PRO A 11 -11.12 -12.35 3.01
C PRO A 11 -10.70 -10.88 2.95
N VAL A 12 -9.62 -10.60 2.23
CA VAL A 12 -9.15 -9.24 1.91
C VAL A 12 -9.64 -8.87 0.51
N VAL A 13 -10.18 -7.67 0.37
CA VAL A 13 -10.57 -7.07 -0.90
C VAL A 13 -9.52 -6.04 -1.29
N ILE A 14 -8.98 -6.15 -2.51
CA ILE A 14 -8.02 -5.20 -3.08
C ILE A 14 -8.62 -4.66 -4.38
N ASP A 15 -8.97 -3.38 -4.37
CA ASP A 15 -9.42 -2.64 -5.54
C ASP A 15 -8.24 -1.85 -6.13
N ASN A 16 -7.71 -2.36 -7.24
CA ASN A 16 -6.53 -1.84 -7.91
C ASN A 16 -6.89 -0.76 -8.93
N GLY A 17 -7.22 0.44 -8.45
CA GLY A 17 -7.42 1.61 -9.29
C GLY A 17 -6.09 2.19 -9.79
N SER A 18 -6.07 2.75 -10.99
CA SER A 18 -4.84 3.28 -11.62
C SER A 18 -4.22 4.48 -10.88
N GLY A 19 -5.03 5.29 -10.19
CA GLY A 19 -4.55 6.41 -9.37
C GLY A 19 -4.59 6.13 -7.87
N ILE A 20 -5.61 5.41 -7.41
CA ILE A 20 -5.87 5.15 -6.00
C ILE A 20 -6.08 3.65 -5.80
N LEU A 21 -5.34 3.07 -4.86
CA LEU A 21 -5.55 1.72 -4.37
C LEU A 21 -6.40 1.78 -3.10
N LYS A 22 -7.41 0.92 -3.04
CA LYS A 22 -8.28 0.73 -1.88
C LYS A 22 -8.19 -0.72 -1.42
N ALA A 23 -8.03 -0.96 -0.12
CA ALA A 23 -8.14 -2.32 0.41
C ALA A 23 -8.83 -2.36 1.78
N GLY A 24 -9.39 -3.52 2.13
CA GLY A 24 -10.11 -3.75 3.38
C GLY A 24 -10.56 -5.19 3.51
N PHE A 25 -11.30 -5.51 4.57
CA PHE A 25 -11.84 -6.85 4.77
C PHE A 25 -13.24 -6.98 4.16
N ALA A 26 -13.56 -8.17 3.65
CA ALA A 26 -14.88 -8.46 3.11
C ALA A 26 -15.97 -8.33 4.20
N GLY A 27 -17.11 -7.72 3.83
CA GLY A 27 -18.24 -7.48 4.73
C GLY A 27 -18.19 -6.15 5.49
N GLU A 28 -17.11 -5.38 5.36
CA GLU A 28 -17.04 -4.03 5.93
C GLU A 28 -17.66 -2.96 5.02
N ASN A 29 -18.16 -1.88 5.62
CA ASN A 29 -18.85 -0.79 4.89
C ASN A 29 -17.90 0.16 4.15
N ALA A 30 -16.60 0.14 4.44
CA ALA A 30 -15.62 1.06 3.87
C ALA A 30 -14.22 0.40 3.83
N PRO A 31 -13.34 0.79 2.88
CA PRO A 31 -11.96 0.29 2.84
C PRO A 31 -11.18 0.73 4.10
N LYS A 32 -10.27 -0.12 4.56
CA LYS A 32 -9.36 0.17 5.67
C LYS A 32 -8.16 1.03 5.27
N CYS A 33 -7.71 0.90 4.02
CA CYS A 33 -6.63 1.72 3.49
C CYS A 33 -7.01 2.30 2.13
N ILE A 34 -6.62 3.57 1.96
CA ILE A 34 -6.76 4.32 0.71
C ILE A 34 -5.45 5.07 0.52
N PHE A 35 -4.69 4.73 -0.52
CA PHE A 35 -3.44 5.43 -0.84
C PHE A 35 -3.21 5.47 -2.35
N GLY A 36 -2.27 6.29 -2.79
CA GLY A 36 -1.99 6.44 -4.21
C GLY A 36 -1.28 5.22 -4.78
N ASN A 37 -1.71 4.77 -5.96
CA ASN A 37 -1.17 3.57 -6.61
C ASN A 37 0.09 3.88 -7.43
N TYR A 38 1.13 4.38 -6.76
CA TYR A 38 2.41 4.71 -7.37
C TYR A 38 3.58 4.28 -6.49
N VAL A 39 4.72 4.07 -7.13
CA VAL A 39 5.99 3.78 -6.46
C VAL A 39 6.92 4.98 -6.67
N GLY A 40 7.25 5.65 -5.58
CA GLY A 40 8.26 6.69 -5.55
C GLY A 40 9.68 6.11 -5.59
N ARG A 41 10.56 6.71 -6.38
CA ARG A 41 11.99 6.37 -6.43
C ARG A 41 12.84 7.64 -6.34
N PRO A 42 13.97 7.63 -5.61
CA PRO A 42 14.89 8.77 -5.56
C PRO A 42 15.41 9.10 -6.96
N LYS A 43 15.27 10.35 -7.37
CA LYS A 43 15.80 10.82 -8.66
C LYS A 43 17.30 11.09 -8.62
N HIS A 44 17.83 11.50 -7.46
CA HIS A 44 19.22 11.91 -7.29
C HIS A 44 19.88 11.11 -6.18
N THR A 45 21.22 11.05 -6.24
CA THR A 45 22.04 10.46 -5.19
C THR A 45 21.78 11.19 -3.87
N ARG A 46 21.48 10.42 -2.83
CA ARG A 46 21.22 10.94 -1.49
C ARG A 46 22.51 11.58 -0.95
N VAL A 47 22.46 12.86 -0.64
CA VAL A 47 23.61 13.62 -0.08
C VAL A 47 23.40 14.03 1.37
N MET A 48 22.16 14.00 1.87
CA MET A 48 21.85 14.34 3.26
C MET A 48 22.03 13.14 4.19
N ALA A 49 22.75 13.34 5.30
CA ALA A 49 22.81 12.37 6.38
C ALA A 49 21.42 12.24 7.03
N GLY A 50 20.93 11.00 7.19
CA GLY A 50 19.59 10.73 7.73
C GLY A 50 18.47 10.72 6.69
N ALA A 51 18.78 10.78 5.39
CA ALA A 51 17.79 10.54 4.34
C ALA A 51 17.19 9.13 4.45
N LEU A 52 15.92 8.99 4.07
CA LEU A 52 15.23 7.69 4.02
C LEU A 52 16.07 6.66 3.27
N GLU A 53 16.25 5.50 3.90
CA GLU A 53 16.92 4.35 3.29
C GLU A 53 15.98 3.63 2.32
N GLY A 54 16.55 3.05 1.27
CA GLY A 54 15.83 2.32 0.22
C GLY A 54 15.61 3.11 -1.07
N ASP A 55 15.15 2.39 -2.09
CA ASP A 55 15.01 2.91 -3.47
C ASP A 55 13.57 2.76 -4.00
N CYS A 56 12.62 2.40 -3.13
CA CYS A 56 11.23 2.12 -3.43
C CYS A 56 10.35 2.59 -2.27
N PHE A 57 9.45 3.52 -2.52
CA PHE A 57 8.59 4.13 -1.51
C PHE A 57 7.13 4.03 -1.94
N ILE A 58 6.28 3.57 -1.03
CA ILE A 58 4.83 3.44 -1.21
C ILE A 58 4.17 3.98 0.05
N GLY A 59 3.12 4.78 -0.10
CA GLY A 59 2.40 5.38 1.03
C GLY A 59 1.97 6.81 0.74
N PHE A 60 1.68 7.56 1.79
CA PHE A 60 1.29 8.97 1.66
C PHE A 60 2.52 9.83 1.34
N PHE A 61 2.36 10.75 0.38
CA PHE A 61 3.43 11.62 -0.15
C PHE A 61 4.12 12.51 0.90
N GLU A 62 3.58 12.65 2.10
CA GLU A 62 4.00 13.62 3.12
C GLU A 62 5.45 13.40 3.63
N TYR A 63 6.04 12.23 3.39
CA TYR A 63 7.37 11.88 3.89
C TYR A 63 8.50 11.90 2.84
N MET A 64 8.21 12.27 1.59
CA MET A 64 9.22 12.24 0.52
C MET A 64 9.77 13.65 0.23
N TYR A 65 10.67 14.13 1.08
CA TYR A 65 11.64 15.15 0.69
C TYR A 65 12.80 14.45 -0.04
N PHE A 66 12.90 14.65 -1.35
CA PHE A 66 14.05 14.20 -2.17
C PHE A 66 15.21 15.19 -2.10
#